data_AF-A0A437JL12-F1
#
_entry.id   AF-A0A437JL12-F1
#
_cell.length_a   1.000
_cell.length_b   1.000
_cell.length_c   1.000
_cell.angle_alpha   90.00
_cell.angle_beta   90.00
_cell.angle_gamma   90.00
#
_symmetry.space_group_name_H-M   'P 1'
#
loop_
_entity.id
_entity.type
_entity.pdbx_description
1 polymer ?
#
loop_
_entity_poly.entity_id
_entity_poly.type
_entity_poly.pdbx_seq_one_letter_code
_entity_poly.pdbx_strand_id
1 'polypeptide(L)'
;MSITRRGKILKLSGAIGVEDAEIIYAQYEQQLFTKVDLQQCDHLHSTVFQLLVVFQIPIYKYPQKPELASWFVHSASVYTSQQEA
;
A
#
# COMPACT_ATOMS: atom_id res chain seq x y z
N MET A 1 -2.13 -1.03 -15.31
CA MET A 1 -1.73 -1.65 -14.03
C MET A 1 -0.37 -2.32 -14.20
N SER A 2 0.54 -2.16 -13.23
CA SER A 2 1.80 -2.92 -13.18
C SER A 2 2.19 -3.18 -11.72
N ILE A 3 2.49 -4.43 -11.40
CA ILE A 3 3.02 -4.86 -10.10
C ILE A 3 4.39 -5.50 -10.36
N THR A 4 5.45 -4.86 -9.89
CA THR A 4 6.82 -5.34 -10.09
C THR A 4 7.58 -5.33 -8.78
N ARG A 5 8.53 -6.26 -8.62
CA ARG A 5 9.34 -6.36 -7.41
C ARG A 5 10.79 -6.00 -7.71
N ARG A 6 11.36 -5.12 -6.90
CA ARG A 6 12.80 -4.76 -6.92
C ARG A 6 13.39 -4.98 -5.54
N GLY A 7 14.04 -6.14 -5.35
CA GLY A 7 14.49 -6.56 -4.02
C GLY A 7 13.29 -6.73 -3.07
N LYS A 8 13.33 -6.05 -1.91
CA LYS A 8 12.25 -6.06 -0.92
C LYS A 8 11.21 -4.94 -1.09
N ILE A 9 11.16 -4.30 -2.26
CA ILE A 9 10.19 -3.25 -2.59
C ILE A 9 9.23 -3.76 -3.65
N LEU A 10 7.93 -3.70 -3.37
CA LEU A 10 6.88 -3.96 -4.35
C LEU A 10 6.41 -2.63 -4.94
N LYS A 11 6.67 -2.42 -6.23
CA LYS A 11 6.25 -1.22 -6.96
C LYS A 11 4.88 -1.46 -7.57
N LEU A 12 3.93 -0.59 -7.24
CA LEU A 12 2.58 -0.56 -7.78
C LEU A 12 2.46 0.67 -8.69
N SER A 13 1.99 0.49 -9.93
CA SER A 13 1.92 1.59 -10.91
C SER A 13 0.67 1.55 -11.80
N GLY A 14 0.17 2.73 -12.16
CA GLY A 14 -1.10 2.95 -12.85
C GLY A 14 -2.30 2.78 -11.92
N ALA A 15 -3.40 2.28 -12.45
CA ALA A 15 -4.55 1.87 -11.66
C ALA A 15 -4.35 0.46 -11.09
N ILE A 16 -4.48 0.33 -9.77
CA ILE A 16 -4.41 -0.93 -9.02
C ILE A 16 -5.83 -1.29 -8.57
N GLY A 17 -6.34 -2.40 -9.10
CA GLY A 17 -7.72 -2.85 -8.95
C GLY A 17 -7.97 -3.66 -7.68
N VAL A 18 -9.18 -4.19 -7.56
CA VAL A 18 -9.55 -5.07 -6.44
C VAL A 18 -8.90 -6.45 -6.58
N GLU A 19 -8.77 -6.93 -7.82
CA GLU A 19 -8.14 -8.19 -8.21
C GLU A 19 -6.67 -8.27 -7.81
N ASP A 20 -6.01 -7.12 -7.65
CA ASP A 20 -4.61 -7.01 -7.28
C ASP A 20 -4.36 -7.28 -5.79
N ALA A 21 -5.40 -7.14 -4.95
CA ALA A 21 -5.28 -7.28 -3.51
C ALA A 21 -4.78 -8.69 -3.13
N GLU A 22 -5.30 -9.73 -3.78
CA GLU A 22 -4.89 -11.11 -3.52
C GLU A 22 -3.44 -11.36 -3.94
N ILE A 23 -3.04 -10.83 -5.10
CA ILE A 23 -1.66 -10.95 -5.60
C ILE A 23 -0.68 -10.25 -4.65
N ILE A 24 -1.04 -9.07 -4.15
CA ILE A 24 -0.22 -8.31 -3.20
C ILE A 24 -0.15 -9.06 -1.86
N TYR A 25 -1.28 -9.59 -1.38
CA TYR A 25 -1.35 -10.36 -0.14
C TYR A 25 -0.50 -11.63 -0.20
N ALA A 26 -0.63 -12.44 -1.26
CA ALA A 26 0.14 -13.66 -1.43
C ALA A 26 1.66 -13.39 -1.43
N GLN A 27 2.09 -12.29 -2.05
CA GLN A 27 3.50 -11.88 -2.02
C GLN A 27 3.95 -11.38 -0.63
N TYR A 28 3.06 -10.76 0.13
CA TYR A 28 3.32 -10.30 1.50
C TYR A 28 3.44 -11.50 2.46
N GLU A 29 2.52 -12.46 2.38
CA GLU A 29 2.51 -13.69 3.18
C GLU A 29 3.80 -14.51 2.98
N GLN A 30 4.28 -14.58 1.73
CA GLN A 30 5.56 -15.20 1.38
C GLN A 30 6.78 -14.32 1.71
N GLN A 31 6.60 -13.16 2.35
CA GLN A 31 7.63 -12.21 2.74
C GLN A 31 8.54 -11.77 1.57
N LEU A 32 7.99 -11.71 0.35
CA LEU A 32 8.75 -11.38 -0.84
C LEU A 32 9.12 -9.89 -0.89
N PHE A 33 8.36 -9.04 -0.19
CA PHE A 33 8.65 -7.62 -0.02
C PHE A 33 8.39 -7.20 1.43
N THR A 34 8.87 -6.01 1.79
CA THR A 34 8.72 -5.43 3.14
C THR A 34 8.15 -4.01 3.11
N LYS A 35 8.04 -3.41 1.93
CA LYS A 35 7.49 -2.06 1.72
C LYS A 35 7.01 -1.88 0.29
N VAL A 36 6.11 -0.92 0.08
CA VAL A 36 5.53 -0.61 -1.23
C VAL A 36 6.01 0.74 -1.77
N ASP A 37 6.21 0.82 -3.09
CA ASP A 37 6.42 2.07 -3.82
C ASP A 37 5.13 2.38 -4.60
N LEU A 38 4.48 3.49 -4.24
CA LEU A 38 3.23 3.96 -4.83
C LEU A 38 3.44 5.23 -5.69
N GLN A 39 4.68 5.66 -5.95
CA GLN A 39 4.98 6.94 -6.60
C GLN A 39 4.29 7.11 -7.96
N GLN A 40 4.04 6.01 -8.66
CA GLN A 40 3.41 5.99 -9.98
C GLN A 40 2.01 5.38 -9.94
N CYS A 41 1.37 5.35 -8.77
CA CYS A 41 0.01 4.85 -8.58
C CYS A 41 -1.00 5.99 -8.76
N ASP A 42 -1.86 5.85 -9.76
CA ASP A 42 -2.87 6.88 -10.12
C ASP A 42 -4.23 6.57 -9.50
N HIS A 43 -4.46 5.29 -9.19
CA HIS A 43 -5.66 4.78 -8.54
C HIS A 43 -5.30 3.57 -7.70
N LEU A 44 -5.81 3.54 -6.46
CA LEU A 44 -5.68 2.42 -5.55
C LEU A 44 -7.07 2.02 -5.10
N HIS A 45 -7.50 0.80 -5.40
CA HIS A 45 -8.76 0.29 -4.89
C HIS A 45 -8.77 0.26 -3.35
N SER A 46 -9.92 0.50 -2.74
CA SER A 46 -10.07 0.59 -1.28
C SER A 46 -9.62 -0.68 -0.56
N THR A 47 -9.86 -1.86 -1.15
CA THR A 47 -9.38 -3.15 -0.60
C THR A 47 -7.85 -3.23 -0.54
N VAL A 48 -7.14 -2.72 -1.55
CA VAL A 48 -5.68 -2.69 -1.54
C VAL A 48 -5.18 -1.69 -0.49
N PHE A 49 -5.83 -0.53 -0.37
CA PHE A 49 -5.55 0.41 0.71
C PHE A 49 -5.75 -0.23 2.10
N GLN A 50 -6.87 -0.91 2.32
CA GLN A 50 -7.16 -1.62 3.57
C GLN A 50 -6.08 -2.66 3.88
N LEU A 51 -5.65 -3.44 2.90
CA LEU A 51 -4.53 -4.38 3.06
C LEU A 51 -3.26 -3.67 3.54
N LEU A 52 -2.87 -2.56 2.89
CA LEU A 52 -1.66 -1.83 3.29
C LEU A 52 -1.76 -1.29 4.73
N VAL A 53 -2.92 -0.80 5.13
CA VAL A 53 -3.17 -0.23 6.46
C VAL A 53 -3.25 -1.30 7.54
N VAL A 54 -4.07 -2.35 7.34
CA VAL A 54 -4.30 -3.42 8.31
C VAL A 54 -3.02 -4.21 8.60
N PHE A 55 -2.26 -4.54 7.55
CA PHE A 55 -0.98 -5.24 7.70
C PHE A 55 0.19 -4.28 7.96
N GLN A 56 -0.06 -2.98 8.15
CA GLN A 56 0.93 -1.95 8.42
C GLN A 56 2.13 -1.99 7.47
N ILE A 57 1.86 -2.25 6.20
CA ILE A 57 2.90 -2.38 5.18
C ILE A 57 3.52 -0.99 4.94
N PRO A 58 4.82 -0.79 5.23
CA PRO A 58 5.48 0.50 5.08
C PRO A 58 5.42 1.02 3.63
N ILE A 59 5.19 2.32 3.50
CA ILE A 59 5.19 3.01 2.20
C ILE A 59 6.56 3.66 2.00
N TYR A 60 7.32 3.18 1.02
CA TYR A 60 8.62 3.74 0.65
C TYR A 60 8.49 5.07 -0.08
N LYS A 61 7.51 5.18 -0.97
CA LYS A 61 7.17 6.41 -1.69
C LYS A 61 5.66 6.52 -1.86
N TYR A 62 5.14 7.69 -1.52
CA TYR A 62 3.72 7.98 -1.60
C TYR A 62 3.28 8.27 -3.05
N PRO A 63 1.99 8.10 -3.36
CA PRO A 63 1.41 8.54 -4.63
C PRO A 63 1.68 10.02 -4.91
N GLN A 64 1.92 10.36 -6.18
CA GLN A 64 2.03 11.77 -6.59
C GLN A 64 0.69 12.48 -6.60
N LYS A 65 -0.41 11.72 -6.75
CA LYS A 65 -1.78 12.20 -6.77
C LYS A 65 -2.20 12.65 -5.36
N PRO A 66 -2.39 13.97 -5.10
CA PRO A 66 -2.55 14.49 -3.74
C PRO A 66 -3.75 13.92 -2.97
N GLU A 67 -4.87 13.69 -3.64
CA GLU A 67 -6.05 13.10 -3.02
C GLU A 67 -5.78 11.67 -2.53
N LEU A 68 -5.01 10.89 -3.28
CA LEU A 68 -4.67 9.52 -2.90
C LEU A 68 -3.60 9.50 -1.80
N ALA A 69 -2.62 10.40 -1.87
CA ALA A 69 -1.63 10.58 -0.80
C ALA A 69 -2.30 10.94 0.54
N SER A 70 -3.36 11.75 0.50
CA SER A 70 -4.10 12.18 1.69
C SER A 70 -4.73 11.02 2.47
N TRP A 71 -5.11 9.92 1.80
CA TRP A 71 -5.68 8.75 2.48
C TRP A 71 -4.74 8.19 3.54
N PHE A 72 -3.43 8.19 3.26
CA PHE A 72 -2.42 7.63 4.15
C PHE A 72 -2.06 8.55 5.31
N VAL A 73 -2.12 9.88 5.11
CA VAL A 73 -1.91 10.86 6.18
C VAL A 73 -3.00 10.73 7.24
N HIS A 74 -4.26 10.55 6.82
CA HIS A 74 -5.40 10.43 7.72
C HIS A 74 -5.56 9.03 8.32
N SER A 75 -5.02 7.97 7.69
CA SER A 75 -5.01 6.64 8.32
C SER A 75 -3.96 6.51 9.41
N ALA A 76 -2.83 7.22 9.31
CA ALA A 76 -1.76 7.17 10.30
C ALA A 76 -2.18 7.76 11.67
N SER A 77 -3.09 8.74 11.69
CA SER A 77 -3.59 9.34 12.94
C SER A 77 -4.51 8.41 13.75
N VAL A 78 -5.02 7.32 13.16
CA VAL A 78 -6.00 6.43 13.82
C VAL A 78 -5.34 5.35 14.68
N TYR A 79 -4.08 4.97 14.41
CA TYR A 79 -3.42 3.85 15.10
C TYR A 79 -2.47 4.23 16.24
N THR A 80 -2.18 5.53 16.42
CA THR A 80 -1.38 5.98 17.58
C THR A 80 -2.23 5.99 18.86
N SER A 81 -3.56 6.00 18.75
CA SER A 81 -4.49 6.08 19.88
C SER A 81 -4.90 4.71 20.47
N GLN A 82 -4.33 3.59 19.99
CA GLN A 82 -4.65 2.25 20.48
C GLN A 82 -3.45 1.45 21.02
N GLN A 83 -2.33 2.12 21.32
CA GLN A 83 -1.22 1.52 22.07
C GLN A 83 -1.16 1.97 23.55
N GLU A 84 -2.11 2.80 23.99
CA GLU A 84 -2.32 3.15 25.40
C GLU A 84 -3.71 2.69 25.85
N ALA A 85 -3.87 1.37 26.06
CA ALA A 85 -4.97 0.80 26.85
C ALA A 85 -4.55 -0.57 27.40
#